data_AF-A0A2R7NZG0-F1
#
_entry.id   AF-A0A2R7NZG0-F1
#
_cell.length_a   1.000
_cell.length_b   1.000
_cell.length_c   1.000
_cell.angle_alpha   90.00
_cell.angle_beta   90.00
_cell.angle_gamma   90.00
#
_symmetry.space_group_name_H-M   'P 1'
#
loop_
_entity.id
_entity.type
_entity.pdbx_description
1 polymer ?
#
loop_
_entity_poly.entity_id
_entity_poly.type
_entity_poly.pdbx_seq_one_letter_code
_entity_poly.pdbx_strand_id
1 'polypeptide(L)'
;MSASKRGVTPEQLRQAAKDLNLTVAAIAEGTGLSKAYISEFRNETRNLSASQQAQLRTYLEAQYEEQGQDFPEAQDTSDQDLLQGLGGMVKRITRPAILLSEDVPAAQAEKLADLIEANRLKVGDILNTEFATGGFFGGEFSEATENAIREIFALLALNYVAILMLQGRNIARKLPEGAQPKTMGDWLSGYLAASPLADLLPEADPADAEAEAA
;
A
#
# COMPACT_ATOMS: atom_id res chain seq x y z
N MET A 1 -31.76 -4.20 0.64
CA MET A 1 -30.39 -4.27 1.20
C MET A 1 -29.89 -2.83 1.28
N SER A 2 -29.76 -2.25 2.48
CA SER A 2 -29.38 -0.84 2.63
C SER A 2 -27.88 -0.68 2.40
N ALA A 3 -27.49 0.09 1.38
CA ALA A 3 -26.13 0.56 1.25
C ALA A 3 -25.73 1.27 2.56
N SER A 4 -24.61 0.86 3.17
CA SER A 4 -24.10 1.52 4.36
C SER A 4 -23.73 2.95 3.98
N LYS A 5 -24.56 3.92 4.37
CA LYS A 5 -24.36 5.35 4.09
C LYS A 5 -22.99 5.79 4.65
N ARG A 6 -22.17 6.44 3.83
CA ARG A 6 -20.80 6.87 4.17
C ARG A 6 -20.82 7.93 5.29
N GLY A 7 -19.71 8.17 5.99
CA GLY A 7 -19.63 9.28 6.96
C GLY A 7 -19.73 10.67 6.30
N VAL A 8 -20.02 11.71 7.08
CA VAL A 8 -19.98 13.11 6.64
C VAL A 8 -18.53 13.58 6.65
N THR A 9 -18.09 14.30 5.61
CA THR A 9 -16.77 14.93 5.56
C THR A 9 -16.80 16.33 6.21
N PRO A 10 -15.65 16.86 6.69
CA PRO A 10 -15.58 18.22 7.20
C PRO A 10 -16.06 19.28 6.20
N GLU A 11 -15.80 19.07 4.91
CA GLU A 11 -16.25 19.98 3.85
C GLU A 11 -17.77 19.92 3.65
N GLN A 12 -18.36 18.71 3.60
CA GLN A 12 -19.81 18.56 3.59
C GLN A 12 -20.47 19.24 4.79
N LEU A 13 -19.85 19.17 5.97
CA LEU A 13 -20.34 19.87 7.16
C LEU A 13 -20.27 21.40 7.03
N ARG A 14 -19.18 21.95 6.45
CA ARG A 14 -19.07 23.40 6.20
C ARG A 14 -20.08 23.86 5.17
N GLN A 15 -20.28 23.06 4.13
CA GLN A 15 -21.24 23.35 3.07
C GLN A 15 -22.68 23.29 3.61
N ALA A 16 -23.02 22.23 4.33
CA ALA A 16 -24.31 22.10 5.01
C ALA A 16 -24.59 23.25 5.98
N ALA A 17 -23.58 23.70 6.74
CA ALA A 17 -23.73 24.85 7.62
C ALA A 17 -24.02 26.16 6.86
N LYS A 18 -23.49 26.33 5.65
CA LYS A 18 -23.77 27.49 4.79
C LYS A 18 -25.13 27.39 4.11
N ASP A 19 -25.42 26.25 3.48
CA ASP A 19 -26.65 26.03 2.71
C ASP A 19 -27.88 26.10 3.61
N LEU A 20 -27.81 25.45 4.76
CA LEU A 20 -28.89 25.38 5.73
C LEU A 20 -28.86 26.55 6.73
N ASN A 21 -27.89 27.46 6.62
CA ASN A 21 -27.66 28.57 7.54
C ASN A 21 -27.59 28.11 9.03
N LEU A 22 -26.93 26.98 9.28
CA LEU A 22 -26.82 26.37 10.61
C LEU A 22 -25.55 26.83 11.33
N THR A 23 -25.70 27.18 12.60
CA THR A 23 -24.54 27.45 13.48
C THR A 23 -24.01 26.14 14.08
N VAL A 24 -22.74 26.14 14.50
CA VAL A 24 -22.15 25.01 15.27
C VAL A 24 -22.98 24.68 16.51
N ALA A 25 -23.60 25.68 17.12
CA ALA A 25 -24.47 25.49 18.27
C ALA A 25 -25.77 24.75 17.89
N ALA A 26 -26.40 25.12 16.77
CA ALA A 26 -27.61 24.47 16.28
C ALA A 26 -27.34 23.01 15.88
N ILE A 27 -26.21 22.75 15.21
CA ILE A 27 -25.80 21.39 14.83
C ILE A 27 -25.54 20.54 16.09
N ALA A 28 -24.88 21.11 17.11
CA ALA A 28 -24.65 20.42 18.37
C ALA A 28 -25.94 20.06 19.10
N GLU A 29 -26.90 20.97 19.12
CA GLU A 29 -28.22 20.74 19.71
C GLU A 29 -29.01 19.66 18.95
N GLY A 30 -29.02 19.71 17.62
CA GLY A 30 -29.73 18.74 16.79
C GLY A 30 -29.13 17.34 16.75
N THR A 31 -27.81 17.22 16.92
CA THR A 31 -27.09 15.94 16.88
C THR A 31 -26.82 15.34 18.27
N GLY A 32 -26.92 16.15 19.33
CA GLY A 32 -26.48 15.79 20.68
C GLY A 32 -24.96 15.70 20.83
N LEU A 33 -24.19 16.14 19.82
CA LEU A 33 -22.73 16.16 19.87
C LEU A 33 -22.20 17.41 20.57
N SER A 34 -21.00 17.31 21.15
CA SER A 34 -20.34 18.47 21.74
C SER A 34 -20.03 19.55 20.69
N LYS A 35 -20.34 20.82 21.00
CA LYS A 35 -19.95 21.98 20.17
C LYS A 35 -18.46 22.00 19.87
N ALA A 36 -17.63 21.60 20.83
CA ALA A 36 -16.18 21.51 20.63
C ALA A 36 -15.84 20.45 19.59
N TYR A 37 -16.50 19.28 19.62
CA TYR A 37 -16.22 18.19 18.67
C TYR A 37 -16.66 18.54 17.26
N ILE A 38 -17.81 19.20 17.10
CA ILE A 38 -18.26 19.69 15.78
C ILE A 38 -17.30 20.74 15.26
N SER A 39 -16.85 21.66 16.12
CA SER A 39 -15.87 22.68 15.74
C SER A 39 -14.52 22.09 15.34
N GLU A 40 -13.99 21.16 16.13
CA GLU A 40 -12.72 20.46 15.86
C GLU A 40 -12.81 19.61 14.59
N PHE A 41 -13.93 18.90 14.40
CA PHE A 41 -14.19 18.11 13.20
C PHE A 41 -14.29 18.99 11.96
N ARG A 42 -15.03 20.11 12.03
CA ARG A 42 -15.13 21.10 10.94
C ARG A 42 -13.77 21.70 10.58
N ASN A 43 -12.86 21.81 11.54
CA ASN A 43 -11.50 22.34 11.36
C ASN A 43 -10.45 21.25 11.08
N GLU A 44 -10.86 19.99 10.85
CA GLU A 44 -9.97 18.85 10.58
C GLU A 44 -8.98 18.53 11.70
N THR A 45 -9.18 19.06 12.91
CA THR A 45 -8.29 18.79 14.06
C THR A 45 -8.68 17.53 14.83
N ARG A 46 -9.83 16.94 14.52
CA ARG A 46 -10.34 15.71 15.16
C ARG A 46 -11.24 14.93 14.21
N ASN A 47 -11.17 13.60 14.28
CA ASN A 47 -12.14 12.71 13.63
C ASN A 47 -13.26 12.30 14.60
N LEU A 48 -14.48 12.19 14.08
CA LEU A 48 -15.64 11.68 14.81
C LEU A 48 -15.71 10.15 14.73
N SER A 49 -16.24 9.50 15.78
CA SER A 49 -16.47 8.05 15.76
C SER A 49 -17.57 7.67 14.76
N ALA A 50 -17.68 6.39 14.42
CA ALA A 50 -18.72 5.90 13.50
C ALA A 50 -20.16 6.23 13.97
N SER A 51 -20.42 6.16 15.27
CA SER A 51 -21.73 6.53 15.84
C SER A 51 -22.01 8.02 15.74
N GLN A 52 -21.01 8.86 16.00
CA GLN A 52 -21.11 10.32 15.90
C GLN A 52 -21.28 10.77 14.44
N GLN A 53 -20.59 10.11 13.51
CA GLN A 53 -20.73 10.31 12.07
C GLN A 53 -22.16 9.97 11.60
N ALA A 54 -22.72 8.86 12.06
CA ALA A 54 -24.09 8.49 11.73
C ALA A 54 -25.12 9.50 12.28
N GLN A 55 -24.92 9.99 13.51
CA GLN A 55 -25.78 11.03 14.11
C GLN A 55 -25.73 12.34 13.33
N LEU A 56 -24.52 12.78 12.97
CA LEU A 56 -24.32 13.98 12.17
C LEU A 56 -24.96 13.84 10.78
N ARG A 57 -24.74 12.71 10.11
CA ARG A 57 -25.31 12.44 8.79
C ARG A 57 -26.83 12.45 8.81
N THR A 58 -27.43 11.74 9.76
CA THR A 58 -28.88 11.62 9.89
C THR A 58 -29.53 12.99 10.11
N TYR A 59 -28.93 13.83 10.97
CA TYR A 59 -29.44 15.18 11.20
C TYR A 59 -29.34 16.07 9.96
N LEU A 60 -28.20 16.06 9.26
CA LEU A 60 -28.03 16.90 8.06
C LEU A 60 -28.92 16.44 6.91
N GLU A 61 -29.05 15.14 6.67
CA GLU A 61 -29.97 14.59 5.65
C GLU A 61 -31.42 15.04 5.92
N ALA A 62 -31.88 14.99 7.17
CA ALA A 62 -33.21 15.46 7.54
C ALA A 62 -33.41 16.96 7.27
N GLN A 63 -32.38 17.79 7.55
CA GLN A 63 -32.45 19.23 7.30
C GLN A 63 -32.44 19.59 5.81
N TYR A 64 -31.72 18.84 4.97
CA TYR A 64 -31.77 19.00 3.52
C TYR A 64 -33.13 18.54 2.96
N GLU A 65 -33.68 17.43 3.45
CA GLU A 65 -35.00 16.92 3.07
C GLU A 65 -36.11 17.92 3.39
N GLU A 66 -36.03 18.60 4.55
CA GLU A 66 -36.95 19.69 4.93
C GLU A 66 -36.92 20.87 3.95
N GLN A 67 -35.79 21.13 3.30
CA GLN A 67 -35.65 22.17 2.27
C GLN A 67 -35.95 21.66 0.85
N GLY A 68 -36.37 20.39 0.70
CA GLY A 68 -36.64 19.76 -0.59
C GLY A 68 -35.38 19.55 -1.43
N GLN A 69 -34.22 19.45 -0.77
CA GLN A 69 -32.92 19.25 -1.40
C GLN A 69 -32.34 17.89 -0.98
N ASP A 70 -31.55 17.28 -1.85
CA ASP A 70 -30.80 16.08 -1.49
C ASP A 70 -29.48 16.46 -0.80
N PHE A 71 -29.11 15.73 0.24
CA PHE A 71 -27.80 15.92 0.88
C PHE A 71 -26.69 15.64 -0.13
N PRO A 72 -25.71 16.55 -0.30
CA PRO A 72 -24.66 16.37 -1.29
C PRO A 72 -23.83 15.14 -0.93
N GLU A 73 -23.94 14.08 -1.74
CA GLU A 73 -23.01 12.95 -1.64
C GLU A 73 -21.63 13.43 -2.05
N ALA A 74 -20.61 13.02 -1.27
CA ALA A 74 -19.23 13.25 -1.69
C ALA A 74 -19.05 12.48 -3.01
N GLN A 75 -18.92 13.22 -4.11
CA GLN A 75 -18.37 12.67 -5.34
C GLN A 75 -17.04 12.04 -4.97
N ASP A 76 -16.77 10.83 -5.48
CA ASP A 76 -15.45 10.23 -5.38
C ASP A 76 -14.50 11.20 -6.06
N THR A 77 -13.92 12.11 -5.28
CA THR A 77 -12.79 12.90 -5.72
C THR A 77 -11.71 11.88 -5.92
N SER A 78 -11.55 11.43 -7.17
CA SER A 78 -10.34 10.78 -7.62
C SER A 78 -9.16 11.56 -7.03
N ASP A 79 -8.14 10.85 -6.56
CA ASP A 79 -7.00 11.37 -5.79
C ASP A 79 -6.33 12.64 -6.39
N GLN A 80 -6.67 13.02 -7.61
CA GLN A 80 -6.29 14.26 -8.29
C GLN A 80 -6.85 15.56 -7.68
N ASP A 81 -8.08 15.63 -7.16
CA ASP A 81 -8.68 16.92 -6.71
C ASP A 81 -8.24 17.35 -5.29
N LEU A 82 -7.71 16.43 -4.49
CA LEU A 82 -7.07 16.73 -3.21
C LEU A 82 -5.73 17.48 -3.36
N LEU A 83 -5.18 17.60 -4.58
CA LEU A 83 -3.85 18.17 -4.84
C LEU A 83 -3.83 19.69 -5.08
N GLN A 84 -4.96 20.33 -5.38
CA GLN A 84 -4.97 21.76 -5.77
C GLN A 84 -5.26 22.75 -4.61
N GLY A 85 -5.80 22.30 -3.47
CA GLY A 85 -6.27 23.19 -2.40
C GLY A 85 -5.21 23.64 -1.38
N LEU A 86 -4.03 23.01 -1.32
CA LEU A 86 -3.02 23.28 -0.30
C LEU A 86 -1.93 24.19 -0.85
N GLY A 87 -2.18 25.50 -0.79
CA GLY A 87 -1.22 26.54 -1.13
C GLY A 87 0.15 26.30 -0.49
N GLY A 88 1.13 25.97 -1.33
CA GLY A 88 2.55 26.35 -1.22
C GLY A 88 3.36 26.00 0.03
N MET A 89 2.81 25.37 1.07
CA MET A 89 3.49 25.21 2.38
C MET A 89 3.51 23.78 2.93
N VAL A 90 3.26 22.76 2.09
CA VAL A 90 3.52 21.36 2.46
C VAL A 90 4.40 20.71 1.39
N LYS A 91 5.69 20.54 1.69
CA LYS A 91 6.53 19.62 0.92
C LYS A 91 6.24 18.20 1.39
N ARG A 92 5.18 17.58 0.85
CA ARG A 92 4.91 16.16 1.06
C ARG A 92 6.03 15.36 0.41
N ILE A 93 6.89 14.77 1.24
CA ILE A 93 7.73 13.65 0.80
C ILE A 93 6.92 12.39 1.06
N THR A 94 6.05 12.04 0.12
CA THR A 94 5.33 10.75 0.11
C THR A 94 6.28 9.69 -0.45
N ARG A 95 6.78 8.70 0.34
CA ARG A 95 7.22 7.32 -0.08
C ARG A 95 7.46 6.42 1.16
N PRO A 96 7.25 5.09 1.12
CA PRO A 96 7.02 4.23 -0.03
C PRO A 96 5.72 3.42 0.08
N ALA A 97 4.68 3.81 -0.64
CA ALA A 97 3.83 2.78 -1.23
C ALA A 97 4.70 2.06 -2.27
N ILE A 98 4.67 0.73 -2.30
CA ILE A 98 5.19 0.01 -3.46
C ILE A 98 4.32 0.43 -4.63
N LEU A 99 4.91 1.10 -5.62
CA LEU A 99 4.20 1.43 -6.84
C LEU A 99 3.85 0.13 -7.54
N LEU A 100 2.56 -0.10 -7.76
CA LEU A 100 2.09 -1.23 -8.54
C LEU A 100 1.93 -0.77 -9.99
N SER A 101 2.56 -1.47 -10.93
CA SER A 101 2.29 -1.24 -12.35
C SER A 101 0.92 -1.78 -12.72
N GLU A 102 0.18 -1.05 -13.55
CA GLU A 102 -1.11 -1.51 -14.12
C GLU A 102 -0.94 -2.71 -15.05
N ASP A 103 0.28 -2.91 -15.57
CA ASP A 103 0.62 -4.03 -16.46
C ASP A 103 0.81 -5.36 -15.70
N VAL A 104 0.89 -5.33 -14.37
CA VAL A 104 1.05 -6.53 -13.55
C VAL A 104 -0.34 -7.08 -13.20
N PRO A 105 -0.69 -8.31 -13.63
CA PRO A 105 -1.96 -8.92 -13.29
C PRO A 105 -2.18 -9.00 -11.78
N ALA A 106 -3.40 -8.69 -11.31
CA ALA A 106 -3.73 -8.66 -9.88
C ALA A 106 -3.36 -9.97 -9.16
N ALA A 107 -3.61 -11.13 -9.78
CA ALA A 107 -3.26 -12.43 -9.22
C ALA A 107 -1.74 -12.64 -9.10
N GLN A 108 -0.93 -12.04 -9.96
CA GLN A 108 0.54 -12.07 -9.85
C GLN A 108 1.00 -11.10 -8.77
N ALA A 109 0.39 -9.91 -8.68
CA ALA A 109 0.68 -8.93 -7.64
C ALA A 109 0.42 -9.49 -6.23
N GLU A 110 -0.69 -10.21 -6.04
CA GLU A 110 -1.04 -10.87 -4.78
C GLU A 110 0.02 -11.92 -4.40
N LYS A 111 0.41 -12.80 -5.33
CA LYS A 111 1.48 -13.80 -5.08
C LYS A 111 2.82 -13.17 -4.73
N LEU A 112 3.18 -12.06 -5.39
CA LEU A 112 4.41 -11.32 -5.08
C LEU A 112 4.35 -10.68 -3.69
N ALA A 113 3.19 -10.14 -3.30
CA ALA A 113 2.97 -9.59 -1.96
C ALA A 113 3.04 -10.68 -0.88
N ASP A 114 2.39 -11.83 -1.11
CA ASP A 114 2.44 -12.99 -0.21
C ASP A 114 3.87 -13.51 -0.03
N LEU A 115 4.65 -13.59 -1.12
CA LEU A 115 6.05 -13.98 -1.05
C LEU A 115 6.87 -12.99 -0.21
N ILE A 116 6.66 -11.68 -0.40
CA ILE A 116 7.35 -10.64 0.38
C ILE A 116 7.05 -10.81 1.87
N GLU A 117 5.78 -11.06 2.21
CA GLU A 117 5.37 -11.26 3.60
C GLU A 117 5.94 -12.55 4.19
N ALA A 118 5.87 -13.66 3.47
CA ALA A 118 6.47 -14.93 3.88
C ALA A 118 7.98 -14.81 4.15
N ASN A 119 8.70 -14.11 3.27
CA ASN A 119 10.12 -13.83 3.44
C ASN A 119 10.39 -12.94 4.67
N ARG A 120 9.55 -11.93 4.93
CA ARG A 120 9.68 -11.08 6.12
C ARG A 120 9.48 -11.85 7.41
N LEU A 121 8.45 -12.70 7.47
CA LEU A 121 8.19 -13.56 8.62
C LEU A 121 9.38 -14.48 8.86
N LYS A 122 9.90 -15.13 7.81
CA LYS A 122 11.07 -16.00 7.91
C LYS A 122 12.34 -15.27 8.34
N VAL A 123 12.58 -14.05 7.84
CA VAL A 123 13.68 -13.20 8.33
C VAL A 123 13.50 -12.90 9.81
N GLY A 124 12.28 -12.57 10.25
CA GLY A 124 11.95 -12.39 11.66
C GLY A 124 12.29 -13.63 12.49
N ASP A 125 11.94 -14.82 12.01
CA ASP A 125 12.26 -16.08 12.68
C ASP A 125 13.77 -16.31 12.80
N ILE A 126 14.53 -16.10 11.72
CA ILE A 126 16.00 -16.27 11.73
C ILE A 126 16.65 -15.26 12.67
N LEU A 127 16.20 -14.00 12.69
CA LEU A 127 16.74 -12.96 13.58
C LEU A 127 16.50 -13.25 15.07
N ASN A 128 15.53 -14.12 15.41
CA ASN A 128 15.27 -14.57 16.77
C ASN A 128 16.09 -15.83 17.15
N THR A 129 16.90 -16.38 16.25
CA THR A 129 17.78 -17.51 16.55
C THR A 129 19.01 -17.07 17.34
N GLU A 130 19.61 -17.99 18.10
CA GLU A 130 20.82 -17.69 18.87
C GLU A 130 22.03 -17.44 17.97
N PHE A 131 22.74 -16.35 18.26
CA PHE A 131 23.98 -16.02 17.57
C PHE A 131 25.15 -16.80 18.16
N ALA A 132 25.74 -17.71 17.38
CA ALA A 132 26.90 -18.48 17.79
C ALA A 132 28.19 -18.00 17.10
N THR A 133 29.20 -17.68 17.89
CA THR A 133 30.56 -17.40 17.39
C THR A 133 31.27 -18.69 16.99
N GLY A 134 32.29 -18.58 16.15
CA GLY A 134 33.07 -19.75 15.73
C GLY A 134 33.86 -20.41 16.88
N GLY A 135 34.24 -21.67 16.68
CA GLY A 135 35.00 -22.46 17.66
C GLY A 135 36.49 -22.05 17.77
N PHE A 136 37.19 -22.71 18.71
CA PHE A 136 38.57 -22.44 19.20
C PHE A 136 39.68 -22.28 18.12
N PHE A 137 39.41 -22.57 16.85
CA PHE A 137 40.36 -22.51 15.74
C PHE A 137 40.05 -21.44 14.65
N GLY A 138 39.35 -20.36 15.01
CA GLY A 138 39.47 -19.09 14.28
C GLY A 138 38.49 -18.82 13.14
N GLY A 139 37.23 -19.25 13.26
CA GLY A 139 36.13 -18.65 12.49
C GLY A 139 35.49 -17.50 13.28
N GLU A 140 35.11 -16.40 12.63
CA GLU A 140 34.39 -15.30 13.30
C GLU A 140 33.00 -15.78 13.77
N PHE A 141 32.33 -16.62 12.97
CA PHE A 141 30.99 -17.15 13.24
C PHE A 141 30.94 -18.68 13.12
N SER A 142 29.91 -19.29 13.72
CA SER A 142 29.61 -20.70 13.47
C SER A 142 29.06 -20.90 12.05
N GLU A 143 29.17 -22.09 11.47
CA GLU A 143 28.59 -22.40 10.15
C GLU A 143 27.07 -22.16 10.12
N ALA A 144 26.37 -22.48 11.20
CA ALA A 144 24.94 -22.21 11.33
C ALA A 144 24.64 -20.70 11.27
N THR A 145 25.46 -19.90 11.94
CA THR A 145 25.37 -18.43 11.92
C THR A 145 25.66 -17.89 10.52
N GLU A 146 26.69 -18.39 9.83
CA GLU A 146 27.00 -17.97 8.46
C GLU A 146 25.88 -18.30 7.48
N ASN A 147 25.29 -19.49 7.58
CA ASN A 147 24.16 -19.90 6.75
C ASN A 147 22.92 -19.04 7.03
N ALA A 148 22.62 -18.74 8.31
CA ALA A 148 21.56 -17.84 8.70
C ALA A 148 21.76 -16.42 8.11
N ILE A 149 22.98 -15.89 8.17
CA ILE A 149 23.33 -14.60 7.56
C ILE A 149 23.09 -14.62 6.05
N ARG A 150 23.60 -15.64 5.35
CA ARG A 150 23.41 -15.80 3.90
C ARG A 150 21.92 -15.87 3.53
N GLU A 151 21.14 -16.62 4.31
CA GLU A 151 19.72 -16.78 4.09
C GLU A 151 18.95 -15.47 4.30
N ILE A 152 19.26 -14.70 5.35
CA ILE A 152 18.67 -13.36 5.55
C ILE A 152 18.91 -12.48 4.31
N PHE A 153 20.16 -12.39 3.84
CA PHE A 153 20.48 -11.57 2.67
C PHE A 153 19.80 -12.09 1.39
N ALA A 154 19.69 -13.40 1.21
CA ALA A 154 18.97 -13.99 0.09
C ALA A 154 17.47 -13.63 0.12
N LEU A 155 16.82 -13.74 1.27
CA LEU A 155 15.40 -13.38 1.43
C LEU A 155 15.15 -11.88 1.20
N LEU A 156 16.04 -11.02 1.69
CA LEU A 156 15.97 -9.57 1.45
C LEU A 156 16.19 -9.22 -0.03
N ALA A 157 17.13 -9.89 -0.69
CA ALA A 157 17.35 -9.72 -2.12
C ALA A 157 16.15 -10.19 -2.95
N LEU A 158 15.52 -11.33 -2.59
CA LEU A 158 14.29 -11.81 -3.23
C LEU A 158 13.15 -10.80 -3.08
N ASN A 159 13.00 -10.18 -1.90
CA ASN A 159 12.01 -9.11 -1.70
C ASN A 159 12.25 -7.92 -2.62
N TYR A 160 13.51 -7.52 -2.81
CA TYR A 160 13.86 -6.45 -3.74
C TYR A 160 13.46 -6.80 -5.18
N VAL A 161 13.77 -8.02 -5.64
CA VAL A 161 13.36 -8.49 -6.97
C VAL A 161 11.83 -8.51 -7.12
N ALA A 162 11.11 -9.04 -6.13
CA ALA A 162 9.65 -9.07 -6.14
C ALA A 162 9.03 -7.66 -6.21
N ILE A 163 9.60 -6.69 -5.49
CA ILE A 163 9.18 -5.28 -5.54
C ILE A 163 9.41 -4.67 -6.93
N LEU A 164 10.54 -4.98 -7.57
CA LEU A 164 10.80 -4.53 -8.94
C LEU A 164 9.79 -5.12 -9.92
N MET A 165 9.42 -6.39 -9.75
CA MET A 165 8.38 -7.04 -10.56
C MET A 165 7.01 -6.39 -10.36
N LEU A 166 6.63 -6.06 -9.12
CA LEU A 166 5.41 -5.29 -8.82
C LEU A 166 5.41 -3.92 -9.54
N GLN A 167 6.59 -3.31 -9.71
CA GLN A 167 6.76 -2.04 -10.42
C GLN A 167 6.85 -2.18 -11.95
N GLY A 168 6.73 -3.39 -12.50
CA GLY A 168 6.92 -3.68 -13.92
C GLY A 168 8.38 -3.56 -14.40
N ARG A 169 9.34 -3.52 -13.47
CA ARG A 169 10.78 -3.32 -13.76
C ARG A 169 11.54 -4.63 -13.67
N ASN A 170 11.30 -5.52 -14.61
CA ASN A 170 11.90 -6.85 -14.56
C ASN A 170 13.41 -6.80 -14.86
N ILE A 171 14.21 -7.37 -13.95
CA ILE A 171 15.66 -7.53 -14.10
C ILE A 171 16.07 -9.00 -14.32
N ALA A 172 15.08 -9.89 -14.34
CA ALA A 172 15.21 -11.32 -14.57
C ALA A 172 13.99 -11.81 -15.36
N ARG A 173 14.17 -12.91 -16.08
CA ARG A 173 13.18 -13.52 -16.97
C ARG A 173 13.28 -15.03 -16.90
N LYS A 174 12.28 -15.74 -17.41
CA LYS A 174 12.42 -17.18 -17.62
C LYS A 174 13.44 -17.44 -18.71
N LEU A 175 14.32 -18.40 -18.46
CA LEU A 175 15.24 -18.91 -19.46
C LEU A 175 14.67 -20.18 -20.10
N PRO A 176 14.94 -20.42 -21.38
CA PRO A 176 14.65 -21.70 -22.01
C PRO A 176 15.32 -22.84 -21.24
N GLU A 177 14.66 -23.99 -21.20
CA GLU A 177 15.18 -25.18 -20.52
C GLU A 177 16.53 -25.59 -21.12
N GLY A 178 17.53 -25.79 -20.25
CA GLY A 178 18.88 -26.18 -20.67
C GLY A 178 19.73 -25.06 -21.27
N ALA A 179 19.26 -23.80 -21.31
CA ALA A 179 20.06 -22.67 -21.74
C ALA A 179 21.26 -22.44 -20.81
N GLN A 180 22.45 -22.28 -21.39
CA GLN A 180 23.63 -21.84 -20.63
C GLN A 180 23.64 -20.31 -20.53
N PRO A 181 24.00 -19.74 -19.37
CA PRO A 181 24.02 -18.30 -19.19
C PRO A 181 25.10 -17.65 -20.05
N LYS A 182 24.71 -16.72 -20.93
CA LYS A 182 25.63 -15.93 -21.77
C LYS A 182 25.96 -14.59 -21.12
N THR A 183 24.99 -14.04 -20.39
CA THR A 183 25.11 -12.77 -19.66
C THR A 183 24.96 -12.97 -18.15
N MET A 184 25.34 -11.95 -17.37
CA MET A 184 25.07 -11.94 -15.93
C MET A 184 23.56 -11.92 -15.63
N GLY A 185 22.75 -11.34 -16.53
CA GLY A 185 21.29 -11.38 -16.44
C GLY A 185 20.75 -12.80 -16.60
N ASP A 186 21.31 -13.59 -17.51
CA ASP A 186 20.95 -15.00 -17.66
C ASP A 186 21.40 -15.81 -16.44
N TRP A 187 22.62 -15.56 -15.94
CA TRP A 187 23.08 -16.24 -14.73
C TRP A 187 22.15 -15.96 -13.54
N LEU A 188 21.77 -14.69 -13.31
CA LEU A 188 20.83 -14.30 -12.26
C LEU A 188 19.45 -14.94 -12.49
N SER A 189 18.96 -14.93 -13.73
CA SER A 189 17.68 -15.54 -14.09
C SER A 189 17.66 -17.04 -13.81
N GLY A 190 18.72 -17.75 -14.17
CA GLY A 190 18.89 -19.17 -13.85
C GLY A 190 19.00 -19.42 -12.34
N TYR A 191 19.68 -18.54 -11.61
CA TYR A 191 19.74 -18.61 -10.14
C TYR A 191 18.34 -18.43 -9.50
N LEU A 192 17.56 -17.46 -9.99
CA LEU A 192 16.20 -17.20 -9.51
C LEU A 192 15.20 -18.29 -9.91
N ALA A 193 15.45 -19.05 -10.99
CA ALA A 193 14.65 -20.21 -11.37
C ALA A 193 14.71 -21.35 -10.34
N ALA A 194 15.69 -21.35 -9.43
CA ALA A 194 15.76 -22.27 -8.30
C ALA A 194 15.10 -21.72 -7.01
N SER A 195 14.47 -20.53 -7.09
CA SER A 195 13.88 -19.85 -5.95
C SER A 195 12.33 -19.86 -6.02
N PRO A 196 11.64 -19.46 -4.94
CA PRO A 196 10.18 -19.28 -4.96
C PRO A 196 9.66 -18.28 -6.01
N LEU A 197 10.53 -17.47 -6.62
CA LEU A 197 10.16 -16.56 -7.71
C LEU A 197 10.04 -17.24 -9.08
N ALA A 198 10.48 -18.49 -9.24
CA ALA A 198 10.63 -19.15 -10.53
C ALA A 198 9.36 -19.06 -11.41
N ASP A 199 8.20 -19.39 -10.83
CA ASP A 199 6.91 -19.38 -11.54
C ASP A 199 6.36 -17.97 -11.79
N LEU A 200 6.92 -16.96 -11.11
CA LEU A 200 6.51 -15.57 -11.19
C LEU A 200 7.34 -14.76 -12.18
N LEU A 201 8.50 -15.29 -12.61
CA LEU A 201 9.36 -14.62 -13.59
C LEU A 201 8.60 -14.35 -14.89
N PRO A 202 8.78 -13.18 -15.52
CA PRO A 202 8.17 -12.90 -16.81
C PRO A 202 8.80 -13.80 -17.88
N GLU A 203 8.04 -14.09 -18.93
CA GLU A 203 8.57 -14.70 -20.14
C GLU A 203 9.61 -13.75 -20.78
N ALA A 204 10.59 -14.31 -21.49
CA ALA A 204 11.53 -13.51 -22.26
C ALA A 204 10.79 -12.75 -23.37
N ASP A 205 11.12 -11.46 -23.55
CA ASP A 205 10.59 -10.68 -24.67
C ASP A 205 11.10 -11.31 -25.99
N PRO A 206 10.22 -11.62 -26.96
CA PRO A 206 10.64 -12.13 -28.26
C PRO A 206 11.68 -11.25 -28.97
N ALA A 207 11.70 -9.93 -28.72
CA ALA A 207 12.71 -9.04 -29.28
C ALA A 207 14.13 -9.33 -28.76
N ASP A 208 14.26 -9.79 -27.51
CA ASP A 208 15.55 -10.21 -26.95
C ASP A 208 15.97 -11.61 -27.45
N ALA A 209 15.01 -12.45 -27.85
CA ALA A 209 15.27 -13.77 -28.41
C ALA A 209 15.83 -13.71 -29.84
N GLU A 210 15.43 -12.71 -30.64
CA GLU A 210 15.95 -12.49 -32.00
C GLU A 210 17.38 -11.94 -32.00
N ALA A 211 17.76 -11.14 -31.01
CA ALA A 211 19.14 -10.66 -30.84
C ALA A 211 20.12 -11.79 -30.43
N GLU A 212 19.61 -12.91 -29.91
CA GLU A 212 20.41 -14.07 -29.52
C GLU A 212 20.55 -15.15 -30.61
N ALA A 213 19.78 -15.04 -31.70
CA ALA A 213 19.78 -15.98 -32.83
C ALA A 213 20.56 -15.49 -34.06
N ALA A 214 21.06 -14.25 -34.04
CA ALA A 214 21.90 -13.63 -35.06
C ALA A 214 23.38 -13.60 -34.64
#